data_AF-A0A0P9SX59-F1
#
_entry.id   AF-A0A0P9SX59-F1
#
_cell.length_a   1.000
_cell.length_b   1.000
_cell.length_c   1.000
_cell.angle_alpha   90.00
_cell.angle_beta   90.00
_cell.angle_gamma   90.00
#
_symmetry.space_group_name_H-M   'P 1'
#
loop_
_entity.id
_entity.type
_entity.pdbx_description
1 polymer ?
#
loop_
_entity_poly.entity_id
_entity_poly.type
_entity_poly.pdbx_seq_one_letter_code
_entity_poly.pdbx_strand_id
1 'polypeptide(L)' 'MSELVQELLEVILRAICYPVGWPIVRLLSRGRYPSRGSWFSNTAEANWTVATGLAILVITMMALLHQFDMP' A
#
# COMPACT_ATOMS: atom_id res chain seq x y z
N MET A 1 -3.25 -10.74 -23.62
CA MET A 1 -4.25 -9.80 -23.06
C MET A 1 -4.23 -9.75 -21.53
N SER A 2 -3.65 -10.74 -20.83
CA SER A 2 -3.58 -10.80 -19.37
C SER A 2 -2.41 -10.03 -18.74
N GLU A 3 -1.21 -10.03 -19.34
CA GLU A 3 -0.02 -9.40 -18.73
C GLU A 3 -0.12 -7.88 -18.61
N LEU A 4 -0.62 -7.20 -19.66
CA LEU A 4 -0.85 -5.75 -19.63
C LEU A 4 -1.85 -5.35 -18.54
N VAL A 5 -2.84 -6.19 -18.26
CA VAL A 5 -3.84 -5.93 -17.21
C VAL A 5 -3.19 -6.06 -15.84
N GLN A 6 -2.28 -7.02 -15.64
CA GLN A 6 -1.55 -7.18 -14.38
C GLN A 6 -0.58 -6.03 -14.14
N GLU A 7 0.22 -5.64 -15.14
CA GLU A 7 1.12 -4.49 -15.01
C GLU A 7 0.35 -3.19 -14.74
N LEU A 8 -0.76 -2.96 -15.46
CA LEU A 8 -1.57 -1.77 -15.25
C LEU A 8 -2.20 -1.77 -13.85
N LEU A 9 -2.69 -2.93 -13.39
CA LEU A 9 -3.24 -3.08 -12.03
C LEU A 9 -2.16 -2.85 -10.98
N GLU A 10 -0.95 -3.37 -11.17
CA GLU A 10 0.18 -3.15 -10.28
C GLU A 10 0.55 -1.67 -10.19
N VAL A 11 0.59 -0.96 -11.32
CA VAL A 11 0.84 0.49 -11.36
C VAL A 11 -0.25 1.28 -10.65
N ILE A 12 -1.53 0.94 -10.88
CA ILE A 12 -2.66 1.61 -10.23
C ILE A 12 -2.65 1.34 -8.72
N LEU A 13 -2.46 0.08 -8.31
CA LEU A 13 -2.34 -0.32 -6.91
C LEU A 13 -1.20 0.43 -6.24
N ARG A 14 -0.04 0.50 -6.89
CA ARG A 14 1.12 1.21 -6.38
C ARG A 14 0.87 2.72 -6.29
N ALA A 15 0.16 3.30 -7.25
CA ALA A 15 -0.20 4.72 -7.23
C ALA A 15 -1.15 5.07 -6.08
N ILE A 16 -2.04 4.16 -5.67
CA ILE A 16 -3.04 4.40 -4.62
C ILE A 16 -2.55 3.91 -3.24
N CYS A 17 -2.05 2.68 -3.15
CA CYS A 17 -1.64 2.07 -1.89
C CYS A 17 -0.33 2.65 -1.35
N TYR A 18 0.62 3.06 -2.20
CA TYR A 18 1.86 3.66 -1.72
C TYR A 18 1.64 4.97 -0.94
N PRO A 19 0.87 5.98 -1.42
CA PRO A 19 0.62 7.19 -0.62
C PRO A 19 -0.21 6.94 0.64
N VAL A 20 -1.03 5.88 0.68
CA VAL A 20 -1.77 5.48 1.89
C VAL A 20 -0.84 4.80 2.91
N GLY A 21 0.03 3.89 2.46
CA GLY A 21 1.02 3.22 3.31
C GLY A 21 2.18 4.12 3.72
N TRP A 22 2.53 5.11 2.90
CA TRP A 22 3.63 6.04 3.10
C TRP A 22 3.63 6.73 4.48
N PRO A 23 2.54 7.40 4.93
CA PRO A 23 2.51 8.03 6.25
C PRO A 23 2.67 7.01 7.37
N ILE A 24 2.12 5.81 7.24
CA ILE A 24 2.19 4.76 8.26
C ILE A 24 3.62 4.21 8.37
N VAL A 25 4.21 3.80 7.24
CA VAL A 25 5.59 3.29 7.20
C VAL A 25 6.56 4.38 7.66
N ARG A 26 6.29 5.64 7.32
CA ARG A 26 7.07 6.79 7.79
C ARG A 26 6.93 7.02 9.28
N LEU A 27 5.75 6.84 9.86
CA LEU A 27 5.55 6.87 11.31
C LEU A 27 6.32 5.73 12.01
N LEU A 28 6.15 4.50 11.53
CA LEU A 28 6.80 3.31 12.11
C LEU A 28 8.32 3.37 12.02
N SER A 29 8.85 3.86 10.89
CA SER A 29 10.29 4.00 10.67
C SER A 29 10.89 5.29 11.24
N ARG A 30 10.13 6.06 12.04
CA ARG A 30 10.56 7.35 12.61
C ARG A 30 11.04 8.36 11.56
N GLY A 31 10.41 8.36 10.39
CA GLY A 31 10.74 9.26 9.29
C GLY A 31 11.94 8.85 8.45
N ARG A 32 12.55 7.69 8.71
CA ARG A 32 13.72 7.20 7.95
C ARG A 32 13.34 6.58 6.59
N TYR A 33 12.15 5.99 6.49
CA TYR A 33 11.68 5.32 5.28
C TYR A 33 10.23 5.68 4.94
N PRO A 34 9.81 5.49 3.68
CA PRO A 34 10.66 5.22 2.52
C PRO A 34 11.35 6.49 2.01
N SER A 35 12.51 6.30 1.38
CA SER A 35 13.34 7.38 0.81
C SER A 35 12.56 8.20 -0.25
N ARG A 36 12.72 9.53 -0.25
CA ARG A 36 12.05 10.43 -1.20
C ARG A 36 12.42 10.02 -2.63
N GLY A 37 11.43 9.58 -3.42
CA GLY A 37 11.63 9.12 -4.79
C GLY A 37 11.60 7.60 -4.99
N SER A 38 11.46 6.77 -3.93
CA SER A 38 11.32 5.31 -4.07
C SER A 38 9.92 4.86 -4.52
N TRP A 39 9.03 5.81 -4.82
CA TRP A 39 7.61 5.58 -5.15
C TRP A 39 7.40 4.49 -6.21
N PHE A 40 8.22 4.51 -7.27
CA PHE A 40 8.24 3.50 -8.34
C PHE A 40 9.53 2.66 -8.39
N SER A 41 10.42 2.76 -7.39
CA SER A 41 11.66 1.98 -7.43
C SER A 41 11.40 0.54 -7.00
N ASN A 42 11.97 -0.45 -7.69
CA ASN A 42 11.76 -1.87 -7.35
C ASN A 42 12.59 -2.31 -6.12
N THR A 43 12.56 -1.49 -5.06
CA THR A 43 13.24 -1.73 -3.80
C THR A 43 12.31 -2.46 -2.84
N ALA A 44 12.87 -3.32 -1.99
CA ALA A 44 12.10 -4.04 -0.97
C ALA A 44 11.27 -3.08 -0.10
N GLU A 45 11.84 -1.93 0.27
CA GLU A 45 11.18 -0.88 1.05
C GLU A 45 9.90 -0.34 0.39
N ALA A 46 9.96 -0.10 -0.92
CA ALA A 46 8.81 0.38 -1.68
C ALA A 46 7.72 -0.68 -1.73
N ASN A 47 8.08 -1.95 -1.95
CA ASN A 47 7.13 -3.05 -1.99
C ASN A 47 6.44 -3.27 -0.62
N TRP A 48 7.19 -3.21 0.49
CA TRP A 48 6.63 -3.25 1.84
C TRP A 48 5.68 -2.08 2.12
N THR A 49 5.95 -0.90 1.57
CA THR A 49 5.08 0.28 1.69
C THR A 49 3.76 0.08 0.97
N VAL A 50 3.80 -0.46 -0.26
CA VAL A 50 2.59 -0.83 -1.03
C VAL A 50 1.80 -1.91 -0.30
N ALA A 51 2.46 -2.97 0.17
CA ALA A 51 1.82 -4.06 0.91
C ALA A 51 1.15 -3.57 2.20
N THR A 52 1.80 -2.66 2.94
CA THR A 52 1.23 -2.05 4.14
C THR A 52 0.01 -1.19 3.80
N GLY A 53 0.11 -0.37 2.75
CA GLY A 53 -1.02 0.42 2.24
C GLY A 53 -2.19 -0.44 1.81
N LEU A 54 -1.95 -1.55 1.11
CA LEU A 54 -2.96 -2.54 0.73
C LEU A 54 -3.62 -3.15 1.97
N ALA A 55 -2.82 -3.61 2.94
CA ALA A 55 -3.34 -4.20 4.17
C ALA A 55 -4.24 -3.22 4.95
N ILE A 56 -3.83 -1.96 5.06
CA ILE A 56 -4.66 -0.91 5.69
C ILE A 56 -5.96 -0.70 4.92
N LEU A 57 -5.91 -0.67 3.59
CA LEU A 57 -7.09 -0.46 2.74
C LEU A 57 -8.07 -1.62 2.88
N VAL A 58 -7.56 -2.86 2.90
CA VAL A 58 -8.36 -4.07 3.16
C VAL A 58 -8.97 -4.03 4.55
N ILE A 59 -8.19 -3.75 5.60
CA ILE A 59 -8.70 -3.65 6.98
C ILE A 59 -9.76 -2.56 7.10
N THR A 60 -9.53 -1.40 6.47
CA THR A 60 -10.51 -0.29 6.45
C THR A 60 -11.78 -0.71 5.74
N MET A 61 -11.68 -1.43 4.62
CA MET A 61 -12.83 -1.96 3.90
C MET A 61 -13.59 -3.00 4.72
N MET A 62 -12.90 -3.90 5.42
CA MET A 62 -13.52 -4.86 6.34
C MET A 62 -14.25 -4.15 7.50
N ALA A 63 -13.66 -3.07 8.04
CA ALA A 63 -14.29 -2.26 9.07
C ALA A 63 -15.52 -1.49 8.56
N LEU A 64 -15.46 -0.89 7.37
CA LEU A 64 -16.60 -0.24 6.73
C LEU A 64 -17.72 -1.21 6.36
N LEU A 65 -17.38 -2.46 6.06
CA LEU A 65 -18.34 -3.54 5.82
C LEU A 65 -18.87 -4.17 7.13
N HIS A 66 -18.52 -3.59 8.29
CA HIS A 66 -18.94 -4.06 9.60
C HIS A 66 -18.59 -5.54 9.84
N GLN A 67 -17.56 -6.08 9.17
CA GLN A 67 -17.11 -7.46 9.41
C GLN A 67 -16.51 -7.66 10.80
N PHE A 68 -16.10 -6.56 11.46
CA PHE A 68 -15.68 -6.56 12.85
C PHE A 68 -16.81 -6.28 13.84
N ASP A 69 -18.02 -5.97 13.36
CA ASP A 69 -19.24 -6.05 14.18
C ASP A 69 -19.58 -7.53 14.34
N MET A 70 -18.75 -8.24 15.10
CA MET A 70 -19.17 -9.51 15.68
C MET A 70 -20.17 -9.20 16.82
N PRO A 71 -21.22 -10.02 16.98
CA PRO A 71 -22.30 -9.81 17.96
C PRO A 71 -21.83 -9.85 19.42
#